data_AF-A0A7Y3AQP7-F1
#
_entry.id   AF-A0A7Y3AQP7-F1
#
_cell.length_a   1.000
_cell.length_b   1.000
_cell.length_c   1.000
_cell.angle_alpha   90.00
_cell.angle_beta   90.00
_cell.angle_gamma   90.00
#
_symmetry.space_group_name_H-M   'P 1'
#
loop_
_entity.id
_entity.type
_entity.pdbx_description
1 polymer ?
#
loop_
_entity_poly.entity_id
_entity_poly.type
_entity_poly.pdbx_seq_one_letter_code
_entity_poly.pdbx_strand_id
1 'polypeptide(L)'
;DEDSYQILLTEHYDRNGELWRFSEAHPIVFYDVPTLWTTIETHHDLQSGRYVSYRLDNRDATARFDLELSAAQFSPQALRRRGR
;
A
#
# COMPACT_ATOMS: atom_id res chain seq x y z
N ASP A 1 8.51 0.06 -12.25
CA ASP A 1 8.91 -1.14 -12.99
C ASP A 1 8.38 -1.03 -14.41
N GLU A 2 9.22 -1.26 -15.41
CA GLU A 2 8.84 -1.06 -16.82
C GLU A 2 7.77 -2.07 -17.26
N ASP A 3 7.96 -3.34 -16.89
CA ASP A 3 7.13 -4.44 -17.40
C ASP A 3 5.80 -4.57 -16.65
N SER A 4 5.79 -4.34 -15.34
CA SER A 4 4.56 -4.45 -14.54
C SER A 4 3.82 -3.13 -14.32
N TYR A 5 4.43 -2.01 -14.70
CA TYR A 5 3.94 -0.66 -14.39
C TYR A 5 3.76 -0.37 -12.89
N GLN A 6 4.26 -1.23 -11.99
CA GLN A 6 4.19 -0.98 -10.55
C GLN A 6 5.16 0.12 -10.12
N ILE A 7 4.73 0.94 -9.16
CA ILE A 7 5.60 1.93 -8.51
C ILE A 7 6.48 1.17 -7.52
N LEU A 8 7.78 1.10 -7.80
CA LEU A 8 8.75 0.46 -6.89
C LEU A 8 9.43 1.45 -5.94
N LEU A 9 9.60 2.68 -6.41
CA LEU A 9 10.21 3.76 -5.65
C LEU A 9 9.51 5.07 -5.99
N THR A 10 9.29 5.91 -4.97
CA THR A 10 8.77 7.26 -5.15
C THR A 10 9.45 8.24 -4.19
N GLU A 11 9.63 9.47 -4.66
CA GLU A 11 10.21 10.57 -3.91
C GLU A 11 9.14 11.63 -3.66
N HIS A 12 9.12 12.16 -2.44
CA HIS A 12 8.22 13.23 -2.04
C HIS A 12 9.04 14.46 -1.71
N TYR A 13 8.74 15.56 -2.40
CA TYR A 13 9.38 16.85 -2.21
C TYR A 13 8.46 17.79 -1.44
N ASP A 14 9.03 18.62 -0.57
CA ASP A 14 8.27 19.62 0.18
C ASP A 14 7.99 20.89 -0.65
N ARG A 15 7.37 21.89 -0.02
CA ARG A 15 7.05 23.19 -0.64
C ARG A 15 8.28 23.99 -1.11
N ASN A 16 9.47 23.68 -0.61
CA ASN A 16 10.73 24.31 -0.97
C ASN A 16 11.47 23.51 -2.06
N GLY A 17 10.93 22.36 -2.49
CA GLY A 17 11.56 21.47 -3.44
C GLY A 17 12.65 20.59 -2.82
N GLU A 18 12.68 20.46 -1.49
CA GLU A 18 13.63 19.59 -0.80
C GLU A 18 13.06 18.19 -0.64
N LEU A 19 13.92 17.16 -0.77
CA LEU A 19 13.50 15.78 -0.58
C LEU A 19 13.09 15.56 0.89
N TRP A 20 11.83 15.22 1.09
CA TRP A 20 11.24 15.01 2.42
C TRP A 20 11.17 13.53 2.76
N ARG A 21 10.67 12.71 1.82
CA ARG A 21 10.50 11.27 2.00
C ARG A 21 10.84 10.52 0.74
N PHE A 22 11.32 9.30 0.90
CA PHE A 22 11.24 8.30 -0.17
C PHE A 22 10.45 7.09 0.31
N SER A 23 9.82 6.40 -0.63
CA SER A 23 9.03 5.21 -0.34
C SER A 23 9.43 4.11 -1.30
N GLU A 24 9.50 2.90 -0.77
CA GLU A 24 9.83 1.69 -1.53
C GLU A 24 8.69 0.69 -1.41
N ALA A 25 8.40 0.02 -2.53
CA ALA A 25 7.43 -1.05 -2.61
C ALA A 25 8.12 -2.37 -2.93
N HIS A 26 7.68 -3.43 -2.26
CA HIS A 26 8.18 -4.79 -2.40
C HIS A 26 7.03 -5.68 -2.88
N PRO A 27 6.85 -5.80 -4.21
CA PRO A 27 5.79 -6.64 -4.77
C PRO A 27 6.20 -8.10 -4.94
N ILE A 28 5.19 -8.96 -5.00
CA ILE A 28 5.33 -10.36 -5.42
C ILE A 28 4.31 -10.66 -6.53
N VAL A 29 4.51 -11.77 -7.22
CA VAL A 29 3.54 -12.31 -8.17
C VAL A 29 2.54 -13.20 -7.41
N PHE A 30 1.27 -12.80 -7.43
CA PHE A 30 0.14 -13.62 -6.98
C PHE A 30 -0.25 -14.57 -8.12
N TYR A 31 0.36 -15.76 -8.13
CA TYR A 31 0.28 -16.73 -9.23
C TYR A 31 -1.13 -17.28 -9.48
N ASP A 32 -2.01 -17.28 -8.47
CA ASP A 32 -3.41 -17.74 -8.60
C ASP A 32 -4.28 -16.77 -9.41
N VAL A 33 -3.95 -15.48 -9.40
CA VAL A 33 -4.68 -14.40 -10.10
C VAL A 33 -3.80 -13.68 -11.14
N PRO A 34 -2.82 -14.39 -11.71
CA PRO A 34 -1.60 -13.89 -12.38
C PRO A 34 -1.36 -12.37 -12.33
N THR A 35 -1.17 -11.82 -11.12
CA THR A 35 -1.03 -10.37 -10.91
C THR A 35 0.21 -10.05 -10.07
N LEU A 36 0.99 -9.05 -10.48
CA LEU A 36 2.03 -8.46 -9.64
C LEU A 36 1.40 -7.43 -8.71
N TRP A 37 1.56 -7.58 -7.39
CA TRP A 37 1.03 -6.62 -6.43
C TRP A 37 1.97 -6.43 -5.25
N THR A 38 2.01 -5.19 -4.74
CA THR A 38 2.81 -4.82 -3.57
C THR A 38 2.34 -5.55 -2.32
N THR A 39 3.23 -6.18 -1.57
CA THR A 39 2.92 -6.78 -0.27
C THR A 39 3.47 -5.97 0.88
N ILE A 40 4.67 -5.39 0.74
CA ILE A 40 5.27 -4.54 1.78
C ILE A 40 5.64 -3.20 1.17
N GLU A 41 5.37 -2.14 1.92
CA GLU A 41 5.82 -0.81 1.59
C GLU A 41 6.54 -0.21 2.79
N THR A 42 7.66 0.47 2.53
CA THR A 42 8.43 1.17 3.54
C THR A 42 8.54 2.63 3.15
N HIS A 43 8.20 3.52 4.08
CA HIS A 43 8.32 4.95 3.94
C HIS A 43 9.40 5.47 4.88
N HIS A 44 10.34 6.24 4.34
CA HIS A 44 11.42 6.87 5.09
C HIS A 44 11.17 8.38 5.16
N ASP A 45 11.12 8.93 6.37
CA ASP A 45 11.06 10.37 6.63
C ASP A 45 12.46 10.88 6.91
N LEU A 46 13.04 11.59 5.94
CA LEU A 46 14.44 12.01 5.98
C LEU A 46 14.69 13.14 6.97
N GLN A 47 13.68 13.98 7.23
CA GLN A 47 13.80 15.09 8.17
C GLN A 47 13.84 14.61 9.62
N SER A 48 13.05 13.59 9.95
CA SER A 48 12.99 13.02 11.30
C SER A 48 13.92 11.81 11.51
N GLY A 49 14.49 11.25 10.43
CA GLY A 49 15.30 10.04 10.46
C GLY A 49 14.51 8.77 10.82
N ARG A 50 13.19 8.80 10.65
CA ARG A 50 12.29 7.68 11.00
C ARG A 50 11.85 6.94 9.75
N TYR A 51 11.38 5.72 9.95
CA TYR A 51 10.71 4.97 8.91
C TYR A 51 9.50 4.23 9.46
N VAL A 52 8.59 3.86 8.56
CA VAL A 52 7.49 2.94 8.84
C VAL A 52 7.38 1.95 7.71
N SER A 53 7.28 0.68 8.05
CA SER A 53 6.89 -0.38 7.12
C SER A 53 5.48 -0.81 7.45
N TYR A 54 4.66 -1.01 6.42
CA TYR A 54 3.28 -1.46 6.59
C TYR A 54 2.95 -2.58 5.61
N ARG A 55 1.80 -3.24 5.85
CA ARG A 55 1.32 -4.45 5.12
C ARG A 55 2.15 -5.72 5.38
N LEU A 56 2.79 -5.82 6.54
CA LEU A 56 3.36 -7.09 7.01
C LEU A 56 2.22 -8.06 7.37
N ASP A 57 1.89 -8.95 6.44
CA ASP A 57 0.72 -9.85 6.46
C ASP A 57 1.08 -11.31 6.81
N ASN A 58 2.26 -11.54 7.41
CA ASN A 58 2.79 -12.88 7.72
C ASN A 58 1.90 -13.74 8.65
N ARG A 59 0.87 -13.15 9.27
CA ARG A 59 -0.13 -13.85 10.08
C ARG A 59 -1.56 -13.70 9.58
N ASP A 60 -1.75 -13.02 8.46
CA ASP A 60 -3.05 -12.77 7.87
C ASP A 60 -3.32 -13.76 6.72
N ALA A 61 -4.59 -13.84 6.31
CA ALA A 61 -4.95 -14.57 5.11
C ALA A 61 -4.45 -13.82 3.86
N THR A 62 -4.09 -14.57 2.82
CA THR A 62 -3.70 -14.00 1.52
C THR A 62 -4.75 -13.05 0.96
N ALA A 63 -4.30 -12.00 0.29
CA ALA A 63 -5.17 -11.02 -0.36
C ALA A 63 -6.17 -11.68 -1.32
N ARG A 64 -7.43 -11.22 -1.29
CA ARG A 64 -8.49 -11.65 -2.21
C ARG A 64 -8.75 -10.56 -3.25
N PHE A 65 -8.75 -10.95 -4.52
CA PHE A 65 -8.88 -10.03 -5.66
C PHE A 65 -10.24 -10.10 -6.34
N ASP A 66 -11.11 -10.99 -5.90
CA ASP A 66 -12.41 -11.34 -6.50
C ASP A 66 -13.60 -10.93 -5.62
N LEU A 67 -13.42 -9.92 -4.76
CA LEU A 67 -14.47 -9.48 -3.85
C LEU A 67 -15.53 -8.64 -4.56
N GLU A 68 -16.78 -9.09 -4.50
CA GLU A 68 -17.94 -8.27 -4.87
C GLU A 68 -18.21 -7.22 -3.78
N LEU A 69 -17.87 -5.96 -4.09
CA LEU A 69 -18.06 -4.83 -3.19
C LEU A 69 -19.15 -3.88 -3.74
N SER A 70 -19.98 -3.35 -2.85
CA SER A 70 -21.00 -2.34 -3.17
C SER A 70 -20.65 -0.98 -2.57
N ALA A 71 -21.05 0.09 -3.25
CA ALA A 71 -20.81 1.47 -2.79
C ALA A 71 -21.32 1.72 -1.35
N ALA A 72 -22.42 1.07 -0.96
CA ALA A 72 -22.99 1.19 0.39
C ALA A 72 -22.02 0.75 1.51
N GLN A 73 -21.07 -0.15 1.23
CA GLN A 73 -20.05 -0.61 2.18
C GLN A 73 -19.03 0.47 2.52
N PHE A 74 -18.90 1.51 1.68
CA PHE A 74 -17.98 2.64 1.87
C PHE A 74 -18.67 3.88 2.46
N SER A 75 -19.86 3.72 3.06
CA SER A 75 -20.56 4.81 3.75
C SER A 75 -20.09 4.96 5.21
N PRO A 76 -20.17 6.17 5.80
CA PRO A 76 -19.90 6.35 7.22
C PRO A 76 -20.78 5.47 8.13
N GLN A 77 -22.02 5.18 7.72
CA GLN A 77 -22.92 4.30 8.46
C GLN A 77 -22.44 2.84 8.44
N ALA A 78 -21.96 2.34 7.30
CA ALA A 78 -21.39 1.00 7.20
C ALA A 78 -20.14 0.84 8.09
N LEU A 79 -19.28 1.87 8.15
CA LEU A 79 -18.12 1.88 9.05
C LEU A 79 -18.53 1.78 10.52
N ARG A 80 -19.53 2.57 10.96
CA ARG A 80 -20.06 2.52 12.33
C ARG A 80 -20.64 1.15 12.69
N ARG A 81 -21.30 0.49 11.74
CA ARG A 81 -21.86 -0.86 11.95
C ARG A 81 -20.76 -1.92 12.09
N ARG A 82 -19.68 -1.81 11.32
CA ARG A 82 -18.52 -2.72 11.37
C ARG A 82 -17.66 -2.58 12.64
N GLY A 83 -17.66 -1.41 13.26
CA GLY A 83 -16.89 -1.12 14.47
C GLY A 83 -17.61 -1.42 15.79
N ARG A 84 -18.83 -1.98 15.74
CA ARG A 84 -19.51 -2.56 16.91
C ARG A 84 -19.08 -4.00 17.07
#